data_AF-L0S475-F1
#
_entry.id   AF-L0S475-F1
#
_cell.length_a   1.000
_cell.length_b   1.000
_cell.length_c   1.000
_cell.angle_alpha   90.00
_cell.angle_beta   90.00
_cell.angle_gamma   90.00
#
_symmetry.space_group_name_H-M   'P 1'
#
loop_
_entity.id
_entity.type
_entity.pdbx_description
1 polymer ?
#
loop_
_entity_poly.entity_id
_entity_poly.type
_entity_poly.pdbx_seq_one_letter_code
_entity_poly.pdbx_strand_id
1 'polypeptide(L)' 'MGKMLDPYLFPDSEVLKNKLDIKEKDKLEIVEAEYTSLLIGAIAEENTIKGDFSFEHLCQMHCYIFRIYMNGPGNQE' A
#
# COMPACT_ATOMS: atom_id res chain seq x y z
N MET A 1 25.93 -11.85 14.63
CA MET A 1 25.03 -10.74 14.22
C MET A 1 23.73 -11.36 13.75
N GLY A 2 22.64 -11.28 14.54
CA GLY A 2 21.33 -11.68 14.03
C GLY A 2 20.86 -10.64 13.02
N LYS A 3 20.53 -11.05 11.79
CA LYS A 3 19.91 -10.18 10.79
C LYS A 3 18.62 -9.65 11.40
N MET A 4 18.49 -8.34 11.58
CA MET A 4 17.21 -7.74 11.97
C MET A 4 16.26 -7.96 10.80
N LEU A 5 15.28 -8.83 10.98
CA LEU A 5 14.23 -9.07 9.98
C LEU A 5 13.43 -7.79 9.87
N ASP A 6 13.33 -7.23 8.66
CA ASP A 6 12.44 -6.11 8.41
C ASP A 6 11.00 -6.57 8.68
N PRO A 7 10.27 -5.93 9.62
CA PRO A 7 8.93 -6.36 9.99
C PRO A 7 7.94 -6.29 8.82
N TYR A 8 8.21 -5.47 7.81
CA TYR A 8 7.37 -5.31 6.62
C TYR A 8 7.63 -6.35 5.54
N LEU A 9 8.73 -7.09 5.59
CA LEU A 9 9.07 -8.09 4.59
C LEU A 9 8.68 -9.50 5.04
N PHE A 10 8.45 -10.39 4.06
CA PHE A 10 8.42 -11.82 4.36
C PHE A 10 9.80 -12.32 4.82
N PRO A 11 9.86 -13.37 5.67
CA PRO A 11 11.13 -13.98 6.04
C PRO A 11 11.92 -14.39 4.78
N ASP A 12 13.21 -14.06 4.75
CA ASP A 12 14.13 -14.36 3.64
C ASP A 12 13.67 -13.85 2.26
N SER A 13 12.89 -12.77 2.23
CA SER A 13 12.38 -12.15 1.02
C SER A 13 12.56 -10.64 1.04
N GLU A 14 12.71 -10.04 -0.14
CA GLU A 14 12.69 -8.59 -0.36
C GLU A 14 11.28 -8.08 -0.71
N VAL A 15 10.25 -8.94 -0.58
CA VAL A 15 8.85 -8.63 -0.91
C VAL A 15 8.08 -8.20 0.34
N LEU A 16 7.34 -7.10 0.21
CA LEU A 16 6.49 -6.56 1.26
C LEU A 16 5.32 -7.50 1.58
N LYS A 17 5.06 -7.68 2.87
CA LYS A 17 3.86 -8.35 3.39
C LYS A 17 2.62 -7.62 2.90
N ASN A 18 1.79 -8.38 2.20
CA ASN A 18 0.56 -7.89 1.61
C ASN A 18 -0.61 -8.81 1.93
N LYS A 19 -1.84 -8.29 1.87
CA LYS A 19 -3.09 -9.00 2.18
C LYS A 19 -3.38 -10.16 1.24
N LEU A 20 -2.70 -10.21 0.10
CA LEU A 20 -2.88 -11.24 -0.94
C LEU A 20 -1.86 -12.38 -0.81
N ASP A 21 -0.96 -12.35 0.19
CA ASP A 21 0.15 -13.28 0.41
C ASP A 21 1.05 -13.49 -0.83
N ILE A 22 1.17 -12.47 -1.68
CA ILE A 22 2.01 -12.53 -2.88
C ILE A 22 3.48 -12.39 -2.47
N LYS A 23 4.29 -13.40 -2.79
CA LYS A 23 5.74 -13.45 -2.48
C LYS A 23 6.63 -13.29 -3.70
N GLU A 24 6.04 -13.21 -4.88
CA GLU A 24 6.72 -12.94 -6.15
C GLU A 24 6.71 -11.44 -6.41
N LYS A 25 7.89 -10.83 -6.50
CA LYS A 25 8.05 -9.37 -6.64
C LYS A 25 7.31 -8.82 -7.86
N ASP A 26 7.57 -9.37 -9.04
CA ASP A 26 6.97 -8.91 -10.30
C ASP A 26 5.44 -8.99 -10.27
N LYS A 27 4.92 -10.01 -9.59
CA LYS A 27 3.47 -10.23 -9.44
C LYS A 27 2.85 -9.21 -8.50
N LEU A 28 3.55 -8.87 -7.41
CA LEU A 28 3.12 -7.81 -6.50
C LEU A 28 3.12 -6.47 -7.25
N GLU A 29 4.19 -6.14 -7.96
CA GLU A 29 4.30 -4.88 -8.72
C GLU A 29 3.15 -4.68 -9.73
N ILE A 30 2.76 -5.73 -10.46
CA ILE A 30 1.62 -5.67 -11.39
C ILE A 30 0.32 -5.36 -10.63
N VAL A 31 0.07 -6.10 -9.55
CA VAL A 31 -1.15 -5.93 -8.74
C VAL A 31 -1.19 -4.53 -8.12
N GLU A 32 -0.07 -4.06 -7.56
CA GLU A 32 0.05 -2.71 -6.99
C GLU A 32 -0.27 -1.65 -8.04
N ALA A 33 0.32 -1.76 -9.23
CA ALA A 33 0.11 -0.80 -10.32
C ALA A 33 -1.35 -0.77 -10.81
N GLU A 34 -1.96 -1.94 -11.05
CA GLU A 34 -3.33 -2.04 -11.55
C GLU A 34 -4.33 -1.42 -10.57
N TYR A 35 -4.25 -1.82 -9.31
CA TYR A 35 -5.18 -1.36 -8.28
C TYR A 35 -5.00 0.11 -7.91
N THR A 36 -3.75 0.56 -7.79
CA THR A 36 -3.45 1.96 -7.46
C THR A 36 -3.94 2.88 -8.58
N SER A 37 -3.76 2.48 -9.85
CA SER A 37 -4.24 3.25 -11.00
C SER A 37 -5.77 3.38 -11.01
N LEU A 38 -6.49 2.30 -10.70
CA LEU A 38 -7.95 2.32 -10.59
C LEU A 38 -8.43 3.30 -9.50
N LEU A 39 -7.85 3.22 -8.30
CA LEU A 39 -8.25 4.05 -7.16
C LEU A 39 -7.91 5.54 -7.39
N ILE A 40 -6.75 5.83 -7.96
CA ILE A 40 -6.37 7.21 -8.32
C ILE A 40 -7.31 7.77 -9.39
N GLY A 41 -7.68 6.96 -10.40
CA GLY A 41 -8.68 7.35 -11.41
C GLY A 41 -10.02 7.74 -10.78
N ALA A 42 -10.54 6.89 -9.89
CA ALA A 42 -11.79 7.17 -9.17
C ALA A 42 -11.71 8.45 -8.34
N ILE A 43 -10.59 8.68 -7.63
CA ILE A 43 -10.35 9.92 -6.87
C ILE A 43 -10.40 11.15 -7.78
N ALA A 44 -9.76 11.07 -8.95
CA ALA A 44 -9.67 12.18 -9.89
C ALA A 44 -11.04 12.51 -10.52
N GLU A 45 -11.83 11.48 -10.85
CA GLU A 45 -13.16 11.64 -11.45
C GLU A 45 -14.20 12.17 -10.46
N GLU A 46 -14.22 11.62 -9.25
CA GLU A 46 -15.23 11.98 -8.24
C GLU A 46 -14.88 13.27 -7.49
N ASN A 47 -13.67 13.81 -7.69
CA ASN A 47 -13.14 14.97 -6.95
C ASN A 47 -13.33 14.81 -5.43
N THR A 48 -13.21 13.57 -4.96
CA THR A 48 -13.59 13.12 -3.60
C THR A 48 -12.53 13.50 -2.57
N ILE A 49 -11.28 13.62 -2.98
CA ILE A 49 -10.18 14.01 -2.10
C ILE A 49 -10.01 15.53 -2.17
N LYS A 50 -10.86 16.21 -1.41
CA LYS A 50 -10.73 17.64 -1.11
C LYS A 50 -10.09 17.80 0.26
N GLY A 51 -9.02 18.57 0.34
CA GLY A 51 -8.36 18.88 1.59
C GLY A 51 -7.23 19.88 1.39
N ASP A 52 -6.47 20.11 2.45
CA ASP A 52 -5.38 21.08 2.49
C ASP A 52 -4.03 20.54 1.99
N PHE A 53 -3.99 19.25 1.61
CA PHE A 53 -2.76 18.53 1.27
C PHE A 53 -1.68 18.62 2.36
N SER A 54 -2.12 18.77 3.61
CA SER A 54 -1.26 18.58 4.77
C SER A 54 -0.69 17.16 4.81
N PHE A 55 0.34 16.95 5.62
CA PHE A 55 0.91 15.63 5.85
C PHE A 55 -0.16 14.60 6.29
N GLU A 56 -1.06 14.99 7.19
CA GLU A 56 -2.16 14.12 7.64
C GLU A 56 -3.10 13.75 6.49
N HIS A 57 -3.48 14.72 5.67
CA HIS A 57 -4.32 14.48 4.50
C HIS A 57 -3.63 13.53 3.51
N LEU A 58 -2.34 13.73 3.24
CA LEU A 58 -1.56 12.84 2.37
C LEU A 58 -1.44 11.42 2.93
N CYS A 59 -1.30 11.26 4.26
CA CYS A 59 -1.32 9.95 4.91
C CYS A 59 -2.68 9.26 4.74
N GLN A 60 -3.79 9.99 4.85
CA GLN A 60 -5.12 9.45 4.61
C GLN A 60 -5.30 9.02 3.15
N MET A 61 -4.82 9.83 2.19
CA MET A 61 -4.80 9.47 0.77
C MET A 61 -4.00 8.18 0.53
N HIS A 62 -2.80 8.09 1.11
CA HIS A 62 -1.96 6.90 1.02
C HIS A 62 -2.67 5.67 1.62
N CYS A 63 -3.27 5.80 2.81
CA CYS A 63 -4.04 4.72 3.40
C CYS A 63 -5.19 4.29 2.48
N TYR A 64 -5.92 5.22 1.87
CA TYR A 64 -7.02 4.91 0.96
C TYR A 64 -6.55 4.15 -0.29
N ILE A 65 -5.50 4.64 -0.95
CA ILE A 65 -4.95 4.05 -2.18
C ILE A 65 -4.38 2.64 -1.93
N PHE A 66 -3.68 2.44 -0.82
CA PHE A 66 -2.96 1.20 -0.54
C PHE A 66 -3.71 0.23 0.40
N ARG A 67 -4.93 0.59 0.86
CA ARG A 67 -5.71 -0.16 1.88
C ARG A 67 -5.91 -1.63 1.55
N ILE A 68 -6.09 -1.90 0.28
CA ILE A 68 -6.58 -3.19 -0.25
C ILE A 68 -5.50 -4.28 -0.26
N TYR A 69 -4.22 -3.93 -0.33
CA TYR A 69 -3.14 -4.92 -0.38
C TYR A 69 -2.06 -4.75 0.68
N MET A 70 -1.90 -3.62 1.37
CA MET A 70 -0.83 -3.47 2.36
C MET A 70 -1.23 -3.89 3.79
N ASN A 71 -0.31 -4.55 4.51
CA ASN A 71 -0.46 -4.95 5.93
C ASN A 71 0.20 -3.97 6.93
N GLY A 72 0.45 -2.72 6.51
CA GLY A 72 1.13 -1.72 7.34
C GLY A 72 0.33 -1.24 8.57
N PRO A 73 0.98 -0.56 9.54
CA PRO A 73 0.40 -0.17 10.85
C PRO A 73 -0.79 0.79 10.78
N GLY A 74 -1.11 1.33 9.60
CA GLY A 74 -2.34 2.11 9.37
C GLY A 74 -3.60 1.26 9.13
N ASN A 75 -3.47 -0.06 9.06
CA ASN A 75 -4.58 -0.99 8.86
C ASN A 75 -4.78 -1.83 10.14
N GLN A 76 -5.35 -1.22 11.17
CA GLN A 76 -5.99 -1.97 12.26
C GLN A 76 -7.43 -2.29 11.85
N GLU A 77 -7.64 -3.55 11.47
CA GLU A 77 -8.82 -4.38 11.78
C GLU A 77 -8.47 -5.85 11.47
#